data_AF-A0A5B7G9R2-F1
#
_entry.id   AF-A0A5B7G9R2-F1
#
_cell.length_a   1.000
_cell.length_b   1.000
_cell.length_c   1.000
_cell.angle_alpha   90.00
_cell.angle_beta   90.00
_cell.angle_gamma   90.00
#
_symmetry.space_group_name_H-M   'P 1'
#
loop_
_entity.id
_entity.type
_entity.pdbx_description
1 polymer ?
#
loop_
_entity_poly.entity_id
_entity_poly.type
_entity_poly.pdbx_seq_one_letter_code
_entity_poly.pdbx_strand_id
1 'polypeptide(L)'
;MATPKPASESPPGEGTRNVSRLNSSLDDDPKCLETSLNVFYINLCNICGLGSNFQSVEHHLSSPKPHLLFLTETQLSESTESRPFSVPSYFLYSHFCSKAGC
;
A
#
# COMPACT_ATOMS: atom_id res chain seq x y z
N MET A 1 -46.72 37.68 11.02
CA MET A 1 -46.68 36.25 11.33
C MET A 1 -46.00 35.51 10.19
N ALA A 2 -45.25 34.46 10.51
CA ALA A 2 -44.04 34.00 9.83
C ALA A 2 -44.23 33.42 8.41
N THR A 3 -43.30 33.78 7.53
CA THR A 3 -43.07 33.21 6.18
C THR A 3 -42.34 31.86 6.32
N PRO A 4 -42.78 30.77 5.65
CA PRO A 4 -42.04 29.52 5.68
C PRO A 4 -40.87 29.55 4.68
N LYS A 5 -39.69 29.12 5.15
CA LYS A 5 -38.43 29.01 4.42
C LYS A 5 -38.50 27.81 3.44
N PRO A 6 -38.03 27.91 2.19
CA PRO A 6 -37.91 26.75 1.33
C PRO A 6 -36.76 25.84 1.82
N ALA A 7 -37.02 24.54 1.88
CA ALA A 7 -36.03 23.53 2.20
C ALA A 7 -35.04 23.40 1.03
N SER A 8 -33.75 23.47 1.33
CA SER A 8 -32.67 23.22 0.37
C SER A 8 -32.56 21.71 0.17
N GLU A 9 -32.96 21.21 -0.99
CA GLU A 9 -32.62 19.86 -1.43
C GLU A 9 -31.10 19.79 -1.69
N SER A 10 -30.42 18.86 -1.04
CA SER A 10 -29.03 18.53 -1.33
C SER A 10 -28.97 17.69 -2.62
N PRO A 11 -28.01 17.89 -3.53
CA PRO A 11 -27.86 17.00 -4.67
C PRO A 11 -27.52 15.58 -4.18
N PRO A 12 -28.01 14.53 -4.86
CA PRO A 12 -27.60 13.17 -4.55
C PRO A 12 -26.10 13.09 -4.78
N GLY A 13 -25.34 12.86 -3.71
CA GLY A 13 -23.91 12.67 -3.77
C GLY A 13 -23.61 11.45 -4.62
N GLU A 14 -23.28 11.69 -5.89
CA GLU A 14 -22.68 10.72 -6.79
C GLU A 14 -21.25 10.46 -6.33
N GLY A 15 -21.15 9.74 -5.21
CA GLY A 15 -19.93 9.25 -4.59
C GLY A 15 -19.76 7.77 -4.85
N THR A 16 -20.07 7.29 -6.05
CA THR A 16 -19.60 5.98 -6.52
C THR A 16 -18.11 6.14 -6.80
N ARG A 17 -17.31 6.05 -5.72
CA ARG A 17 -15.89 5.75 -5.83
C ARG A 17 -15.83 4.43 -6.59
N ASN A 18 -15.50 4.50 -7.87
CA ASN A 18 -15.21 3.34 -8.68
C ASN A 18 -14.11 2.58 -7.93
N VAL A 19 -14.50 1.55 -7.20
CA VAL A 19 -13.58 0.55 -6.69
C VAL A 19 -13.10 -0.16 -7.94
N SER A 20 -11.99 0.34 -8.50
CA SER A 20 -11.31 -0.34 -9.59
C SER A 20 -11.02 -1.75 -9.09
N ARG A 21 -11.80 -2.70 -9.59
CA ARG A 21 -11.68 -4.12 -9.29
C ARG A 21 -10.27 -4.52 -9.71
N LEU A 22 -9.42 -4.79 -8.71
CA LEU A 22 -8.04 -5.21 -8.93
C LEU A 22 -8.09 -6.63 -9.45
N ASN A 23 -8.01 -6.78 -10.78
CA ASN A 23 -7.88 -8.08 -11.41
C ASN A 23 -6.49 -8.61 -11.08
N SER A 24 -6.36 -9.32 -9.96
CA SER A 24 -5.12 -10.00 -9.57
C SER A 24 -4.86 -11.13 -10.56
N SER A 25 -3.98 -10.93 -11.55
CA SER A 25 -3.36 -12.06 -12.23
C SER A 25 -2.36 -12.65 -11.24
N LEU A 26 -2.79 -13.76 -10.63
CA LEU A 26 -2.05 -14.54 -9.65
C LEU A 26 -0.93 -15.31 -10.36
N ASP A 27 0.11 -14.62 -10.81
CA ASP A 27 1.34 -15.26 -11.29
C ASP A 27 2.19 -15.69 -10.08
N ASP A 28 2.85 -16.84 -10.15
CA ASP A 28 3.49 -17.53 -9.02
C ASP A 28 4.87 -16.98 -8.60
N ASP A 29 5.20 -15.75 -9.01
CA ASP A 29 6.29 -14.93 -8.45
C ASP A 29 5.90 -14.41 -7.04
N PRO A 30 6.81 -14.05 -6.12
CA PRO A 30 6.45 -13.53 -4.80
C PRO A 30 5.49 -12.34 -4.95
N LYS A 31 4.20 -12.59 -4.67
CA LYS A 31 3.07 -11.87 -5.27
C LYS A 31 3.04 -10.42 -4.81
N CYS A 32 3.62 -9.52 -5.59
CA CYS A 32 3.38 -8.11 -5.47
C CYS A 32 2.07 -7.77 -6.23
N LEU A 33 1.02 -7.38 -5.52
CA LEU A 33 -0.25 -6.96 -6.10
C LEU A 33 -0.09 -5.55 -6.70
N GLU A 34 -0.07 -5.48 -8.03
CA GLU A 34 0.14 -4.26 -8.80
C GLU A 34 -1.16 -3.46 -8.90
N THR A 35 -1.21 -2.28 -8.27
CA THR A 35 -2.37 -1.37 -8.35
C THR A 35 -1.91 0.02 -8.80
N SER A 36 -2.09 0.34 -10.08
CA SER A 36 -1.85 1.68 -10.60
C SER A 36 -3.13 2.53 -10.51
N LEU A 37 -3.13 3.54 -9.63
CA LEU A 37 -4.20 4.54 -9.57
C LEU A 37 -3.81 5.72 -10.47
N ASN A 38 -3.95 5.57 -11.81
CA ASN A 38 -3.83 6.56 -12.91
C ASN A 38 -2.74 7.67 -12.89
N VAL A 39 -1.95 7.80 -11.83
CA VAL A 39 -0.91 8.81 -11.53
C VAL A 39 0.12 8.23 -10.56
N PHE A 40 -0.31 7.37 -9.63
CA PHE A 40 0.58 6.72 -8.66
C PHE A 40 0.68 5.23 -8.94
N TYR A 41 1.92 4.74 -8.92
CA TYR A 41 2.24 3.32 -9.00
C TYR A 41 2.46 2.77 -7.58
N ILE A 42 1.51 1.97 -7.09
CA ILE A 42 1.50 1.45 -5.72
C ILE A 42 1.52 -0.07 -5.78
N ASN A 43 2.47 -0.67 -5.07
CA ASN A 43 2.61 -2.12 -4.98
C ASN A 43 2.48 -2.58 -3.52
N LEU A 44 1.88 -3.75 -3.32
CA LEU A 44 1.82 -4.43 -2.03
C LEU A 44 2.42 -5.82 -2.19
N CYS A 45 3.42 -6.17 -1.39
CA CYS A 45 4.17 -7.41 -1.54
C CYS A 45 4.32 -8.16 -0.22
N ASN A 46 4.08 -9.46 -0.26
CA ASN A 46 4.42 -10.34 0.85
C ASN A 46 5.88 -10.78 0.75
N ILE A 47 6.71 -10.38 1.73
CA ILE A 47 8.16 -10.62 1.69
C ILE A 47 8.59 -11.84 2.53
N CYS A 48 7.68 -12.41 3.34
CA CYS A 48 7.91 -13.59 4.19
C CYS A 48 9.24 -13.53 4.98
N GLY A 49 9.64 -12.35 5.46
CA GLY A 49 10.94 -12.09 6.08
C GLY A 49 11.76 -11.06 5.30
N LEU A 50 11.84 -9.84 5.82
CA LEU A 50 12.60 -8.77 5.17
C LEU A 50 14.10 -9.01 5.25
N GLY A 51 14.59 -9.58 6.35
CA GLY A 51 16.01 -9.87 6.54
C GLY A 51 16.60 -10.79 5.46
N SER A 52 15.87 -11.84 5.08
CA SER A 52 16.31 -12.82 4.08
C SER A 52 16.07 -12.38 2.63
N ASN A 53 15.10 -11.51 2.40
CA ASN A 53 14.62 -11.18 1.04
C ASN A 53 14.83 -9.70 0.67
N PHE A 54 15.64 -8.96 1.44
CA PHE A 54 15.86 -7.53 1.20
C PHE A 54 16.37 -7.22 -0.21
N GLN A 55 17.27 -8.06 -0.75
CA GLN A 55 17.79 -7.90 -2.11
C GLN A 55 16.67 -7.91 -3.18
N SER A 56 15.64 -8.73 -2.99
CA SER A 56 14.47 -8.75 -3.88
C SER A 56 13.68 -7.44 -3.81
N VAL A 57 13.57 -6.86 -2.60
CA VAL A 57 12.94 -5.54 -2.39
C VAL A 57 13.74 -4.45 -3.08
N GLU A 58 15.07 -4.43 -2.94
CA GLU A 58 15.94 -3.45 -3.61
C GLU A 58 15.83 -3.52 -5.14
N HIS A 59 15.81 -4.74 -5.68
CA HIS A 59 15.64 -4.97 -7.11
C HIS A 59 14.26 -4.47 -7.59
N HIS A 60 13.19 -4.74 -6.83
CA HIS A 60 11.84 -4.27 -7.13
C HIS A 60 11.70 -2.75 -7.03
N LEU A 61 12.43 -2.10 -6.13
CA LEU A 61 12.47 -0.64 -6.07
C LEU A 61 13.28 -0.03 -7.23
N SER A 62 14.22 -0.78 -7.80
CA SER A 62 15.10 -0.29 -8.87
C SER A 62 14.49 -0.43 -10.28
N SER A 63 13.71 -1.47 -10.54
CA SER A 63 13.18 -1.78 -11.87
C SER A 63 11.82 -1.11 -12.13
N PRO A 64 10.72 -1.52 -11.48
CA PRO A 64 9.42 -0.91 -11.69
C PRO A 64 9.23 0.43 -10.94
N LYS A 65 10.17 0.81 -10.06
CA LYS A 65 10.19 2.10 -9.33
C LYS A 65 8.82 2.54 -8.82
N PRO A 66 8.16 1.74 -7.95
CA PRO A 66 6.92 2.13 -7.31
C PRO A 66 7.08 3.44 -6.55
N HIS A 67 6.02 4.25 -6.58
CA HIS A 67 5.94 5.45 -5.76
C HIS A 67 5.77 5.07 -4.29
N LEU A 68 5.10 3.95 -4.04
CA LEU A 68 4.88 3.39 -2.71
C LEU A 68 4.88 1.86 -2.77
N LEU A 69 5.63 1.26 -1.85
CA LEU A 69 5.70 -0.19 -1.68
C LEU A 69 5.30 -0.53 -0.24
N PHE A 70 4.23 -1.32 -0.09
CA PHE A 70 3.82 -1.90 1.18
C PHE A 70 4.38 -3.32 1.30
N LEU A 71 5.02 -3.61 2.43
CA LEU A 71 5.56 -4.94 2.72
C LEU A 71 4.76 -5.59 3.85
N THR A 72 4.35 -6.83 3.65
CA THR A 72 3.69 -7.67 4.67
C THR A 72 4.56 -8.86 5.07
N GLU A 73 4.29 -9.43 6.25
CA GLU A 73 5.05 -10.55 6.83
C GLU A 73 6.56 -10.30 6.85
N THR A 74 6.99 -9.11 7.25
CA THR A 74 8.41 -8.74 7.30
C THR A 74 9.22 -9.55 8.32
N GLN A 75 8.56 -10.25 9.25
CA GLN A 75 9.17 -10.94 10.38
C GLN A 75 10.06 -10.01 11.25
N LEU A 76 9.80 -8.70 11.21
CA LEU A 76 10.48 -7.70 12.03
C LEU A 76 9.61 -7.28 13.21
N SER A 77 10.25 -7.03 14.35
CA SER A 77 9.61 -6.38 15.50
C SER A 77 9.74 -4.86 15.42
N GLU A 78 8.91 -4.15 16.16
CA GLU A 78 8.99 -2.68 16.30
C GLU A 78 10.37 -2.21 16.80
N SER A 79 11.04 -3.03 17.62
CA SER A 79 12.37 -2.75 18.17
C SER A 79 13.52 -3.07 17.20
N THR A 80 13.23 -3.56 15.99
CA THR A 80 14.28 -3.94 15.05
C THR A 80 14.88 -2.70 14.40
N GLU A 81 16.20 -2.55 14.49
CA GLU A 81 16.95 -1.49 13.81
C GLU A 81 16.70 -1.52 12.30
N SER A 82 16.16 -0.43 11.76
CA SER A 82 15.77 -0.33 10.34
C SER A 82 16.92 0.10 9.42
N ARG A 83 18.06 0.52 9.99
CA ARG A 83 19.25 1.01 9.26
C ARG A 83 19.74 0.06 8.14
N PRO A 84 19.76 -1.28 8.32
CA PRO A 84 20.20 -2.20 7.27
C PRO A 84 19.31 -2.20 6.03
N PHE A 85 18.06 -1.74 6.14
CA PHE A 85 17.07 -1.80 5.08
C PHE A 85 16.94 -0.47 4.29
N SER A 86 18.03 0.30 4.22
CA SER A 86 18.05 1.59 3.55
C SER A 86 18.23 1.42 2.04
N VAL A 87 17.32 1.98 1.25
CA VAL A 87 17.40 1.97 -0.22
C VAL A 87 17.55 3.41 -0.73
N PRO A 88 18.53 3.70 -1.62
CA PRO A 88 18.70 5.03 -2.18
C PRO A 88 17.41 5.55 -2.83
N SER A 89 17.09 6.83 -2.64
CA SER A 89 15.90 7.51 -3.17
C SER A 89 14.56 7.10 -2.55
N TYR A 90 14.56 6.18 -1.59
CA TYR A 90 13.37 5.75 -0.86
C TYR A 90 13.50 6.04 0.63
N PHE A 91 12.39 6.47 1.23
CA PHE A 91 12.28 6.61 2.67
C PHE A 91 11.59 5.38 3.24
N LEU A 92 12.25 4.71 4.18
CA LEU A 92 11.66 3.60 4.92
C LEU A 92 10.81 4.14 6.07
N TYR A 93 9.51 3.85 6.04
CA TYR A 93 8.61 4.15 7.14
C TYR A 93 8.31 2.87 7.93
N SER A 94 8.97 2.70 9.08
CA SER A 94 8.83 1.53 9.94
C SER A 94 7.80 1.76 11.03
N HIS A 95 6.54 1.39 10.78
CA HIS A 95 5.54 1.15 11.82
C HIS A 95 5.17 -0.33 11.80
N PHE A 96 6.02 -1.17 12.40
CA PHE A 96 5.80 -2.61 12.45
C PHE A 96 4.76 -2.94 13.52
N CYS A 97 3.54 -3.26 13.09
CA CYS A 97 2.54 -3.83 13.98
C CYS A 97 2.70 -5.35 14.00
N SER A 98 3.12 -5.90 15.14
CA SER A 98 3.04 -7.35 15.34
C SER A 98 1.57 -7.77 15.34
N LYS A 99 1.11 -8.35 14.24
CA LYS A 99 -0.15 -9.09 14.16
C LYS A 99 0.19 -10.49 13.70
N ALA A 100 0.36 -11.41 14.65
CA ALA A 100 0.26 -12.83 14.35
C ALA A 100 -1.21 -13.17 14.12
N GLY A 101 -1.51 -13.99 13.11
CA GLY A 101 -2.80 -14.69 13.04
C GLY A 101 -2.92 -15.58 14.28
N CYS A 102 -4.06 -15.50 14.96
CA CYS A 102 -4.39 -16.36 16.10
C CYS A 102 -4.42 -17.84 15.70
#